data_AF-A0A6J1NJX8-F1
#
_entry.id   AF-A0A6J1NJX8-F1
#
_cell.length_a   1.000
_cell.length_b   1.000
_cell.length_c   1.000
_cell.angle_alpha   90.00
_cell.angle_beta   90.00
_cell.angle_gamma   90.00
#
_symmetry.space_group_name_H-M   'P 1'
#
loop_
_entity.id
_entity.type
_entity.pdbx_description
1 polymer ?
#
loop_
_entity_poly.entity_id
_entity_poly.type
_entity_poly.pdbx_seq_one_letter_code
_entity_poly.pdbx_strand_id
1 'polypeptide(L)'
;MEPIIIIIIIVSSSDQQWYRAALCEQVGGPGGAAARVLLVDYGNLETVPVSALRKMLPEFVRGVPALAPQLEIQGWPTTHTKDMLQRALKHMRITKEGRGVLKVTRCQQRMHGLYLVHAPELLEAMAAND
;
A
#
# COMPACT_ATOMS: atom_id res chain seq x y z
N MET A 1 3.56 11.72 -18.60
CA MET A 1 4.61 10.70 -18.39
C MET A 1 4.12 9.79 -17.29
N GLU A 2 3.85 8.54 -17.62
CA GLU A 2 3.50 7.51 -16.64
C GLU A 2 4.73 7.20 -15.78
N PRO A 3 4.59 6.97 -14.46
CA PRO A 3 5.72 6.55 -13.65
C PRO A 3 6.15 5.16 -14.11
N ILE A 4 7.35 5.06 -14.68
CA ILE A 4 8.00 3.78 -14.91
C ILE A 4 8.18 3.16 -13.53
N ILE A 5 7.44 2.09 -13.22
CA ILE A 5 7.62 1.32 -11.99
C ILE A 5 8.95 0.59 -12.13
N ILE A 6 10.05 1.26 -11.75
CA ILE A 6 11.34 0.62 -11.61
C ILE A 6 11.31 -0.09 -10.27
N ILE A 7 11.22 -1.41 -10.32
CA ILE A 7 11.39 -2.23 -9.13
C ILE A 7 12.88 -2.25 -8.78
N ILE A 8 13.19 -1.85 -7.56
CA ILE A 8 14.53 -1.77 -7.00
C ILE A 8 14.58 -2.57 -5.70
N ILE A 9 15.80 -2.96 -5.31
CA ILE A 9 16.05 -3.45 -3.96
C ILE A 9 16.61 -2.28 -3.15
N ILE A 10 16.12 -2.08 -1.93
CA ILE A 10 16.64 -1.07 -1.01
C ILE A 10 17.25 -1.71 0.22
N VAL A 11 18.31 -1.14 0.79
CA VAL A 11 18.69 -1.40 2.18
C VAL A 11 17.89 -0.44 3.05
N SER A 12 16.95 -0.94 3.87
CA SER A 12 16.23 -0.05 4.79
C SER A 12 17.21 0.54 5.80
N SER A 13 17.06 1.83 6.07
CA SER A 13 17.86 2.51 7.10
C SER A 13 17.54 1.97 8.50
N SER A 14 16.35 1.40 8.69
CA SER A 14 15.83 0.97 9.99
C SER A 14 16.46 -0.34 10.48
N ASP A 15 16.70 -1.31 9.59
CA ASP A 15 17.10 -2.66 9.97
C ASP A 15 18.22 -3.26 9.08
N GLN A 16 18.70 -2.48 8.11
CA GLN A 16 19.77 -2.88 7.18
C GLN A 16 19.44 -4.13 6.35
N GLN A 17 18.16 -4.41 6.11
CA GLN A 17 17.70 -5.51 5.25
C GLN A 17 17.32 -5.05 3.85
N TRP A 18 17.30 -6.00 2.92
CA TRP A 18 16.95 -5.79 1.52
C TRP A 18 15.44 -5.97 1.28
N TYR A 19 14.82 -4.96 0.65
CA TYR A 19 13.38 -4.95 0.37
C TYR A 19 13.07 -4.71 -1.10
N ARG A 20 12.00 -5.32 -1.61
CA ARG A 20 11.47 -4.97 -2.94
C ARG A 20 10.71 -3.65 -2.83
N ALA A 21 11.06 -2.70 -3.69
CA ALA A 21 10.42 -1.41 -3.71
C ALA A 21 10.18 -0.89 -5.13
N ALA A 22 9.16 -0.04 -5.30
CA ALA A 22 8.96 0.75 -6.50
C ALA A 22 9.50 2.16 -6.27
N LEU A 23 10.32 2.68 -7.19
CA LEU A 23 10.71 4.09 -7.18
C LEU A 23 9.49 4.96 -7.48
N CYS A 24 9.12 5.87 -6.56
CA CYS A 24 8.02 6.81 -6.78
C CYS A 24 8.52 8.13 -7.34
N GLU A 25 9.50 8.75 -6.68
CA GLU A 25 10.09 10.02 -7.11
C GLU A 25 11.50 10.20 -6.53
N GLN A 26 12.30 11.04 -7.19
CA GLN A 26 13.58 11.50 -6.65
C GLN A 26 13.35 12.81 -5.88
N VAL A 27 13.78 12.84 -4.62
CA VAL A 27 13.60 14.01 -3.74
C VAL A 27 14.50 15.13 -4.22
N GLY A 28 13.93 16.31 -4.47
CA GLY A 28 14.64 17.45 -5.07
C GLY A 28 14.75 17.38 -6.59
N GLY A 29 14.07 16.44 -7.25
CA GLY A 29 14.05 16.29 -8.70
C GLY A 29 15.20 15.45 -9.25
N PRO A 30 15.40 15.45 -10.59
CA PRO A 30 16.43 14.66 -11.25
C PRO A 30 17.83 14.95 -10.68
N GLY A 31 18.53 13.89 -10.25
CA GLY A 31 19.86 13.99 -9.65
C GLY A 31 19.88 14.20 -8.13
N GLY A 32 18.72 14.32 -7.47
CA GLY A 32 18.62 14.42 -6.01
C GLY A 32 19.25 13.24 -5.26
N ALA A 33 19.79 13.50 -4.07
CA ALA A 33 20.53 12.50 -3.28
C ALA A 33 19.63 11.46 -2.57
N ALA A 34 18.31 11.70 -2.54
CA ALA A 34 17.34 10.81 -1.92
C ALA A 34 16.18 10.49 -2.85
N ALA A 35 15.48 9.40 -2.57
CA ALA A 35 14.33 8.95 -3.32
C ALA A 35 13.21 8.51 -2.37
N ARG A 36 11.97 8.79 -2.77
CA ARG A 36 10.78 8.22 -2.14
C ARG A 36 10.43 6.92 -2.86
N VAL A 37 10.27 5.84 -2.10
CA VAL A 37 10.04 4.49 -2.61
C VAL A 37 8.86 3.85 -1.88
N LEU A 38 8.12 2.98 -2.56
CA LEU A 38 7.04 2.17 -1.97
C LEU A 38 7.55 0.74 -1.76
N LEU A 39 7.55 0.24 -0.53
CA LEU A 39 7.87 -1.16 -0.25
C LEU A 39 6.69 -2.03 -0.68
N VAL A 40 6.80 -2.68 -1.84
CA VAL A 40 5.65 -3.32 -2.51
C VAL A 40 5.11 -4.55 -1.76
N ASP A 41 5.88 -5.07 -0.80
CA ASP A 41 5.50 -6.22 0.02
C ASP A 41 4.90 -5.84 1.37
N TYR A 42 5.01 -4.57 1.75
CA TYR A 42 4.62 -4.06 3.08
C TYR A 42 3.64 -2.89 2.99
N GLY A 43 3.61 -2.17 1.87
CA GLY A 43 2.68 -1.07 1.58
C GLY A 43 3.09 0.28 2.16
N ASN A 44 4.19 0.38 2.92
CA ASN A 44 4.70 1.64 3.45
C ASN A 44 5.63 2.37 2.47
N LEU A 45 5.62 3.70 2.54
CA LEU A 45 6.57 4.56 1.84
C LEU A 45 7.80 4.81 2.72
N GLU A 46 8.96 4.85 2.10
CA GLU A 46 10.20 5.26 2.73
C GLU A 46 10.94 6.31 1.89
N THR A 47 11.69 7.17 2.57
CA THR A 47 12.66 8.06 1.95
C THR A 47 14.05 7.55 2.26
N VAL A 48 14.79 7.18 1.22
CA VAL A 48 16.11 6.57 1.34
C VAL A 48 17.14 7.30 0.47
N PRO A 49 18.43 7.28 0.83
CA PRO A 49 19.46 7.81 -0.05
C PRO A 49 19.52 7.00 -1.35
N VAL A 50 19.77 7.65 -2.49
CA VAL A 50 19.88 6.97 -3.79
C VAL A 50 20.99 5.91 -3.77
N SER A 51 22.03 6.11 -2.96
CA SER A 51 23.11 5.15 -2.75
C SER A 51 22.66 3.82 -2.12
N ALA A 52 21.47 3.75 -1.52
CA ALA A 52 20.88 2.51 -1.00
C ALA A 52 20.06 1.75 -2.06
N LEU A 53 19.81 2.34 -3.23
CA LEU A 53 19.00 1.72 -4.28
C LEU A 53 19.85 0.80 -5.16
N ARG A 54 19.31 -0.36 -5.54
CA ARG A 54 19.90 -1.26 -6.54
C ARG A 54 18.84 -1.66 -7.56
N LYS A 55 19.23 -1.74 -8.83
CA LYS A 55 18.34 -2.27 -9.88
C LYS A 55 17.99 -3.72 -9.55
N MET A 56 16.70 -4.06 -9.59
CA MET A 56 16.28 -5.44 -9.34
C MET A 56 16.57 -6.33 -10.55
N LEU A 57 17.09 -7.53 -10.29
CA LEU A 57 17.26 -8.54 -11.32
C LEU A 57 15.91 -9.24 -11.58
N PRO A 58 15.57 -9.59 -12.84
CA PRO A 58 14.26 -10.14 -13.20
C PRO A 58 13.85 -11.40 -12.41
N GLU A 59 14.80 -12.22 -11.98
CA GLU A 59 14.58 -13.42 -11.17
C GLU A 59 13.94 -13.13 -9.81
N PHE A 60 14.13 -11.94 -9.23
CA PHE A 60 13.50 -11.53 -7.97
C PHE A 60 12.08 -10.97 -8.13
N VAL A 61 11.64 -10.75 -9.36
CA VAL A 61 10.28 -10.28 -9.71
C VAL A 61 9.45 -11.42 -10.29
N ARG A 62 10.08 -12.31 -11.05
CA ARG A 62 9.39 -13.36 -11.81
C ARG A 62 8.70 -14.34 -10.87
N GLY A 63 7.38 -14.44 -10.99
CA GLY A 63 6.58 -15.42 -10.25
C GLY A 63 6.18 -15.00 -8.83
N VAL A 64 6.61 -13.83 -8.36
CA VAL A 64 6.23 -13.31 -7.03
C VAL A 64 5.56 -11.95 -7.19
N PRO A 65 4.22 -11.85 -7.07
CA PRO A 65 3.52 -10.56 -7.12
C PRO A 65 3.89 -9.69 -5.91
N ALA A 66 3.56 -8.40 -5.95
CA ALA A 66 3.59 -7.54 -4.76
C ALA A 66 2.72 -8.15 -3.66
N LEU A 67 3.24 -8.24 -2.43
CA LEU A 67 2.55 -8.89 -1.31
C LEU A 67 1.62 -7.93 -0.55
N ALA A 68 1.76 -6.62 -0.76
CA ALA A 68 0.88 -5.60 -0.22
C ALA A 68 0.16 -4.85 -1.37
N PRO A 69 -0.84 -5.46 -2.02
CA PRO A 69 -1.57 -4.82 -3.09
C PRO A 69 -2.34 -3.60 -2.59
N GLN A 70 -2.34 -2.53 -3.37
CA GLN A 70 -3.17 -1.37 -3.08
C GLN A 70 -4.64 -1.72 -3.33
N LEU A 71 -5.52 -1.28 -2.43
CA LEU A 71 -6.96 -1.45 -2.60
C LEU A 71 -7.73 -0.17 -2.31
N GLU A 72 -8.89 -0.05 -2.95
CA GLU A 72 -9.87 0.99 -2.72
C GLU A 72 -11.22 0.34 -2.41
N ILE A 73 -11.89 0.81 -1.36
CA ILE A 73 -13.23 0.35 -1.01
C ILE A 73 -14.24 1.17 -1.83
N GLN A 74 -14.96 0.50 -2.71
CA GLN A 74 -16.00 1.13 -3.52
C GLN A 74 -17.09 1.70 -2.62
N GLY A 75 -17.40 3.00 -2.80
CA GLY A 75 -18.43 3.67 -2.00
C GLY A 75 -17.94 4.11 -0.62
N TRP A 76 -16.62 4.15 -0.39
CA TRP A 76 -16.08 4.72 0.83
C TRP A 76 -16.54 6.19 1.01
N PRO A 77 -17.00 6.60 2.21
CA PRO A 77 -17.47 7.96 2.43
C PRO A 77 -16.35 9.01 2.30
N THR A 78 -16.60 10.08 1.54
CA THR A 78 -15.65 11.21 1.40
C THR A 78 -15.49 11.98 2.72
N THR A 79 -16.54 12.05 3.52
CA THR A 79 -16.54 12.57 4.89
C THR A 79 -16.89 11.45 5.85
N HIS A 80 -16.15 11.36 6.96
CA HIS A 80 -16.35 10.32 7.98
C HIS A 80 -16.04 10.87 9.37
N THR A 81 -16.84 10.47 10.36
CA THR A 81 -16.63 10.83 11.76
C THR A 81 -15.73 9.81 12.47
N LYS A 82 -15.25 10.16 13.66
CA LYS A 82 -14.49 9.21 14.52
C LYS A 82 -15.31 7.96 14.85
N ASP A 83 -16.61 8.10 15.07
CA ASP A 83 -17.49 6.98 15.42
C ASP A 83 -17.69 6.03 14.24
N MET A 84 -17.85 6.57 13.01
CA MET A 84 -17.87 5.75 11.79
C MET A 84 -16.59 4.92 11.65
N LEU A 85 -15.43 5.54 11.89
CA LEU A 85 -14.15 4.83 11.86
C LEU A 85 -14.04 3.79 12.97
N GLN A 86 -14.50 4.08 14.19
CA GLN A 86 -14.51 3.10 15.27
C GLN A 86 -15.39 1.89 14.94
N ARG A 87 -16.56 2.11 14.34
CA ARG A 87 -17.43 1.02 13.87
C ARG A 87 -16.76 0.20 12.76
N ALA A 88 -16.08 0.85 11.82
CA ALA A 88 -15.29 0.17 10.79
C ALA A 88 -14.19 -0.72 11.39
N LEU A 89 -13.39 -0.18 12.32
CA LEU A 89 -12.31 -0.90 12.99
C LEU A 89 -12.85 -2.09 13.80
N LYS A 90 -13.97 -1.90 14.51
CA LYS A 90 -14.67 -2.95 15.26
C LYS A 90 -15.17 -4.04 14.32
N HIS A 91 -15.82 -3.68 13.21
CA HIS A 91 -16.35 -4.62 12.22
C HIS A 91 -15.22 -5.45 11.58
N MET A 92 -14.11 -4.80 11.22
CA MET A 92 -12.94 -5.47 10.67
C MET A 92 -12.15 -6.26 11.72
N ARG A 93 -12.54 -6.22 13.00
CA ARG A 93 -11.87 -6.90 14.13
C ARG A 93 -10.39 -6.53 14.20
N ILE A 94 -10.09 -5.24 14.01
CA ILE A 94 -8.71 -4.75 14.00
C ILE A 94 -8.10 -4.95 15.40
N THR A 95 -7.00 -5.69 15.48
CA THR A 95 -6.25 -5.93 16.70
C THR A 95 -5.37 -4.72 17.03
N LYS A 96 -4.83 -4.69 18.26
CA LYS A 96 -3.86 -3.68 18.68
C LYS A 96 -2.57 -3.66 17.82
N GLU A 97 -2.26 -4.77 17.15
CA GLU A 97 -1.13 -4.85 16.20
C GLU A 97 -1.53 -4.42 14.76
N GLY A 98 -2.73 -3.90 14.55
CA GLY A 98 -3.21 -3.45 13.25
C GLY A 98 -3.69 -4.56 12.31
N ARG A 99 -3.87 -5.79 12.81
CA ARG A 99 -4.34 -6.92 11.99
C ARG A 99 -5.86 -6.97 11.99
N GLY A 100 -6.49 -7.17 10.85
CA GLY A 100 -7.94 -7.34 10.77
C GLY A 100 -8.36 -8.12 9.54
N VAL A 101 -9.67 -8.26 9.37
CA VAL A 101 -10.28 -8.98 8.27
C VAL A 101 -11.32 -8.08 7.61
N LEU A 102 -11.11 -7.78 6.33
CA LEU A 102 -12.09 -7.14 5.49
C LEU A 102 -12.81 -8.20 4.65
N LYS A 103 -14.10 -8.40 4.91
CA LYS A 103 -14.94 -9.26 4.08
C LYS A 103 -15.41 -8.48 2.87
N VAL A 104 -15.19 -9.05 1.68
CA VAL A 104 -15.55 -8.44 0.40
C VAL A 104 -16.46 -9.38 -0.39
N THR A 105 -17.39 -8.82 -1.14
CA THR A 105 -18.29 -9.58 -2.04
C THR A 105 -17.78 -9.60 -3.47
N ARG A 106 -16.92 -8.62 -3.82
CA ARG A 106 -16.30 -8.51 -5.15
C ARG A 106 -14.93 -7.85 -5.02
N CYS A 107 -13.97 -8.34 -5.78
CA CYS A 107 -12.63 -7.78 -5.91
C CYS A 107 -12.29 -7.69 -7.39
N GLN A 108 -12.00 -6.49 -7.89
CA GLN A 108 -11.66 -6.26 -9.29
C GLN A 108 -10.30 -5.60 -9.40
N GLN A 109 -9.38 -6.25 -10.09
CA GLN A 109 -8.10 -5.64 -10.44
C GLN A 109 -8.33 -4.51 -11.45
N ARG A 110 -7.76 -3.35 -11.16
CA ARG A 110 -7.67 -2.16 -12.02
C ARG A 110 -6.24 -2.04 -12.55
N MET A 111 -5.99 -0.98 -13.32
CA MET A 111 -4.65 -0.68 -13.83
C MET A 111 -3.64 -0.52 -12.68
N HIS A 112 -2.37 -0.84 -12.96
CA HIS A 112 -1.25 -0.71 -12.01
C HIS A 112 -1.36 -1.55 -10.73
N GLY A 113 -2.20 -2.59 -10.72
CA GLY A 113 -2.32 -3.48 -9.56
C GLY A 113 -3.15 -2.91 -8.39
N LEU A 114 -3.88 -1.81 -8.62
CA LEU A 114 -4.91 -1.35 -7.69
C LEU A 114 -6.11 -2.30 -7.74
N TYR A 115 -6.66 -2.67 -6.59
CA TYR A 115 -7.87 -3.48 -6.50
C TYR A 115 -9.04 -2.63 -6.01
N LEU A 116 -10.13 -2.59 -6.78
CA LEU A 116 -11.39 -2.04 -6.31
C LEU A 116 -12.18 -3.16 -5.63
N VAL A 117 -12.49 -3.00 -4.35
CA VAL A 117 -13.23 -3.99 -3.56
C VAL A 117 -14.60 -3.49 -3.17
N HIS A 118 -15.58 -4.40 -3.13
CA HIS A 118 -16.93 -4.11 -2.66
C HIS A 118 -17.14 -4.75 -1.29
N ALA A 119 -17.31 -3.92 -0.26
CA ALA A 119 -17.47 -4.32 1.14
C ALA A 119 -18.76 -3.73 1.75
N PRO A 120 -19.95 -4.18 1.32
CA PRO A 120 -21.22 -3.59 1.75
C PRO A 120 -21.44 -3.72 3.27
N GLU A 121 -21.12 -4.86 3.86
CA GLU A 121 -21.23 -5.10 5.32
C GLU A 121 -20.41 -4.10 6.15
N LEU A 122 -19.25 -3.67 5.64
CA LEU A 122 -18.43 -2.64 6.28
C LEU A 122 -19.12 -1.27 6.22
N LEU A 123 -19.64 -0.90 5.05
CA LEU A 123 -20.30 0.39 4.84
C LEU A 123 -21.59 0.50 5.67
N GLU A 124 -22.36 -0.59 5.76
CA GLU A 124 -23.52 -0.70 6.64
C GLU A 124 -23.13 -0.53 8.12
N ALA A 125 -22.08 -1.22 8.57
CA ALA A 125 -21.57 -1.07 9.92
C ALA A 125 -21.11 0.38 10.22
N MET A 126 -20.51 1.07 9.24
CA MET A 126 -20.16 2.47 9.37
C MET A 126 -21.38 3.39 9.47
N ALA A 127 -22.46 3.10 8.75
CA ALA A 127 -23.66 3.93 8.68
C ALA A 127 -24.67 3.70 9.82
N ALA A 128 -24.49 2.65 10.64
CA ALA A 128 -25.36 2.37 11.77
C ALA A 128 -25.43 3.57 12.75
N ASN A 129 -26.64 3.98 13.11
CA ASN A 129 -26.91 4.89 14.21
C ASN A 129 -27.21 4.03 15.45
N ASP A 130 -26.54 4.33 16.56
CA ASP A 130 -26.78 3.68 17.86
C ASP A 130 -28.17 4.07 18.42
#